data_AF-A0A814HU30-F1
#
_entry.id   AF-A0A814HU30-F1
#
_cell.length_a   1.000
_cell.length_b   1.000
_cell.length_c   1.000
_cell.angle_alpha   90.00
_cell.angle_beta   90.00
_cell.angle_gamma   90.00
#
_symmetry.space_group_name_H-M   'P 1'
#
loop_
_entity.id
_entity.type
_entity.pdbx_description
1 polymer ?
#
loop_
_entity_poly.entity_id
_entity_poly.type
_entity_poly.pdbx_seq_one_letter_code
_entity_poly.pdbx_strand_id
1 'polypeptide(L)'
;MVSSFFCELFLFLQYHSFSYLEQKIYGNACWSDNGEIDVMEQVGYDPNKIVSSVHTAEYNHMKNTQPTHGVDVPDACSNFKIYTLNWTSDQLEMFVGDDNQPFEQRILVWDKGNQGWQRWPFDNDFFIILNIAIGGTWGGQHGIDESIFPKRMEIEWVRFYKLESENLGTQSAPAAHRVIALRSNANGKFVCAENGGNGPLIASRDAVGGWEKFDLITLDGNKVALRSHANGKYVCAEAAGEKPLIVNRNGIDAWETFQMIHRGENKVAFIAVNGKYVCAVDYGRGALTADRTNVDAWETFDLVPQ
;
A
#
# COMPACT_ATOMS: atom_id res chain seq x y z
N MET A 1 38.69 -9.02 -12.31
CA MET A 1 37.28 -8.71 -11.98
C MET A 1 36.59 -10.06 -11.92
N VAL A 2 36.15 -10.51 -10.74
CA VAL A 2 35.72 -11.91 -10.54
C VAL A 2 34.20 -11.98 -10.68
N SER A 3 33.74 -12.31 -11.87
CA SER A 3 32.32 -12.57 -12.15
C SER A 3 31.91 -13.91 -11.54
N SER A 4 30.87 -13.91 -10.73
CA SER A 4 30.33 -15.10 -10.06
C SER A 4 28.83 -15.20 -10.31
N PHE A 5 28.39 -16.24 -11.01
CA PHE A 5 26.99 -16.66 -11.20
C PHE A 5 26.94 -18.14 -10.79
N PHE A 6 25.87 -18.83 -10.40
CA PHE A 6 24.46 -18.50 -10.30
C PHE A 6 23.87 -18.87 -8.92
N CYS A 7 22.67 -18.36 -8.67
CA CYS A 7 21.66 -18.89 -7.75
C CYS A 7 20.35 -18.20 -8.18
N GLU A 8 19.23 -18.91 -8.26
CA GLU A 8 17.92 -18.27 -8.12
C GLU A 8 17.54 -18.34 -6.64
N LEU A 9 17.09 -17.23 -6.08
CA LEU A 9 16.63 -17.15 -4.70
C LEU A 9 15.14 -16.80 -4.70
N PHE A 10 14.36 -17.58 -3.95
CA PHE A 10 12.92 -17.50 -3.93
C PHE A 10 12.40 -17.50 -2.49
N LEU A 11 11.74 -16.40 -2.13
CA LEU A 11 10.77 -16.33 -1.03
C LEU A 11 9.39 -16.06 -1.66
N PHE A 12 8.58 -17.11 -1.79
CA PHE A 12 7.21 -16.99 -2.27
C PHE A 12 6.19 -17.65 -1.34
N LEU A 13 4.98 -17.09 -1.32
CA LEU A 13 3.80 -17.67 -0.71
C LEU A 13 3.03 -18.42 -1.80
N GLN A 14 2.94 -19.75 -1.73
CA GLN A 14 2.15 -20.55 -2.68
C GLN A 14 1.02 -21.30 -1.96
N TYR A 15 -0.09 -21.49 -2.68
CA TYR A 15 -1.15 -22.40 -2.24
C TYR A 15 -0.77 -23.87 -2.51
N HIS A 16 -0.77 -24.69 -1.46
CA HIS A 16 -0.63 -26.15 -1.55
C HIS A 16 -1.74 -26.85 -0.78
N SER A 17 -2.56 -27.63 -1.48
CA SER A 17 -3.70 -28.35 -0.92
C SER A 17 -3.29 -29.63 -0.17
N PHE A 18 -2.87 -29.48 1.09
CA PHE A 18 -2.88 -30.57 2.07
C PHE A 18 -4.11 -30.46 2.98
N SER A 19 -4.85 -31.55 3.17
CA SER A 19 -6.12 -31.50 3.88
C SER A 19 -5.94 -31.33 5.39
N TYR A 20 -6.53 -30.29 5.97
CA TYR A 20 -7.81 -30.37 6.69
C TYR A 20 -8.32 -28.96 7.05
N LEU A 21 -9.65 -28.80 7.16
CA LEU A 21 -10.42 -27.57 7.47
C LEU A 21 -10.65 -26.57 6.32
N GLU A 22 -11.91 -26.46 5.92
CA GLU A 22 -12.71 -25.37 5.30
C GLU A 22 -12.09 -24.25 4.41
N GLN A 23 -10.88 -24.39 3.87
CA GLN A 23 -10.33 -23.44 2.90
C GLN A 23 -11.10 -23.40 1.57
N LYS A 24 -11.18 -22.21 0.97
CA LYS A 24 -11.99 -21.94 -0.21
C LYS A 24 -11.15 -22.07 -1.49
N ILE A 25 -11.11 -23.29 -2.02
CA ILE A 25 -10.45 -23.59 -3.30
C ILE A 25 -11.10 -22.78 -4.43
N TYR A 26 -10.27 -22.05 -5.17
CA TYR A 26 -10.63 -21.28 -6.35
C TYR A 26 -10.30 -22.01 -7.66
N GLY A 27 -11.06 -21.66 -8.71
CA GLY A 27 -10.90 -22.23 -10.06
C GLY A 27 -10.91 -23.76 -10.09
N ASN A 28 -9.92 -24.35 -10.74
CA ASN A 28 -9.73 -25.80 -10.84
C ASN A 28 -8.65 -26.34 -9.90
N ALA A 29 -8.27 -25.58 -8.85
CA ALA A 29 -7.09 -25.83 -8.00
C ALA A 29 -5.73 -25.81 -8.74
N CYS A 30 -5.70 -25.46 -10.03
CA CYS A 30 -4.47 -25.28 -10.78
C CYS A 30 -3.73 -24.01 -10.35
N TRP A 31 -2.41 -23.98 -10.53
CA TRP A 31 -1.69 -22.72 -10.61
C TRP A 31 -2.22 -21.91 -11.81
N SER A 32 -2.51 -20.61 -11.72
CA SER A 32 -2.40 -19.68 -10.57
C SER A 32 -3.77 -19.30 -9.99
N ASP A 33 -4.79 -20.18 -10.08
CA ASP A 33 -6.17 -19.90 -9.64
C ASP A 33 -6.27 -19.52 -8.16
N ASN A 34 -5.38 -20.08 -7.32
CA ASN A 34 -5.39 -19.90 -5.87
C ASN A 34 -4.32 -18.92 -5.36
N GLY A 35 -3.61 -18.26 -6.27
CA GLY A 35 -2.63 -17.23 -5.94
C GLY A 35 -1.23 -17.73 -5.66
N GLU A 36 -0.29 -16.82 -5.86
CA GLU A 36 1.12 -16.91 -5.53
C GLU A 36 1.66 -15.47 -5.35
N ILE A 37 2.48 -15.24 -4.32
CA ILE A 37 3.06 -13.93 -4.00
C ILE A 37 4.57 -14.10 -3.85
N ASP A 38 5.32 -13.55 -4.79
CA ASP A 38 6.77 -13.65 -4.85
C ASP A 38 7.35 -12.42 -4.16
N VAL A 39 7.56 -12.52 -2.84
CA VAL A 39 7.99 -11.40 -1.99
C VAL A 39 9.40 -10.96 -2.35
N MET A 40 10.27 -11.94 -2.61
CA MET A 40 11.57 -11.71 -3.21
C MET A 40 11.92 -12.84 -4.17
N GLU A 41 12.20 -12.45 -5.42
CA GLU A 41 12.91 -13.22 -6.42
C GLU A 41 14.26 -12.53 -6.69
N GLN A 42 15.35 -13.30 -6.79
CA GLN A 42 16.64 -12.79 -7.24
C GLN A 42 17.33 -13.78 -8.18
N VAL A 43 17.98 -13.26 -9.23
CA VAL A 43 18.74 -14.04 -10.20
C VAL A 43 20.23 -13.66 -10.17
N GLY A 44 21.10 -14.66 -10.02
CA GLY A 44 22.54 -14.45 -9.79
C GLY A 44 23.35 -13.78 -10.91
N TYR A 45 22.79 -13.46 -12.09
CA TYR A 45 23.43 -12.58 -13.09
C TYR A 45 23.16 -11.09 -12.82
N ASP A 46 22.12 -10.79 -12.06
CA ASP A 46 21.73 -9.45 -11.59
C ASP A 46 21.74 -9.46 -10.05
N PRO A 47 22.88 -9.77 -9.39
CA PRO A 47 22.97 -10.01 -7.93
C PRO A 47 22.70 -8.76 -7.09
N ASN A 48 22.58 -7.61 -7.75
CA ASN A 48 22.26 -6.31 -7.16
C ASN A 48 20.78 -5.96 -7.38
N LYS A 49 19.96 -6.88 -7.90
CA LYS A 49 18.55 -6.63 -8.17
C LYS A 49 17.67 -7.57 -7.37
N ILE A 50 16.61 -6.99 -6.82
CA ILE A 50 15.53 -7.69 -6.13
C ILE A 50 14.26 -7.45 -6.93
N VAL A 51 13.51 -8.51 -7.20
CA VAL A 51 12.23 -8.49 -7.92
C VAL A 51 11.14 -8.97 -6.96
N SER A 52 9.96 -8.39 -7.06
CA SER A 52 8.74 -8.94 -6.47
C SER A 52 7.68 -9.10 -7.55
N SER A 53 6.93 -10.20 -7.49
CA SER A 53 5.87 -10.55 -8.42
C SER A 53 4.60 -10.97 -7.70
N VAL A 54 3.47 -10.90 -8.40
CA VAL A 54 2.19 -11.47 -7.94
C VAL A 54 1.59 -12.31 -9.07
N HIS A 55 1.10 -13.50 -8.73
CA HIS A 55 0.60 -14.47 -9.70
C HIS A 55 -0.82 -14.92 -9.34
N THR A 56 -1.77 -14.71 -10.26
CA THR A 56 -3.20 -15.03 -10.10
C THR A 56 -3.81 -15.56 -11.40
N ALA A 57 -5.06 -16.06 -11.33
CA ALA A 57 -5.79 -16.54 -12.50
C ALA A 57 -5.82 -15.55 -13.68
N GLU A 58 -5.92 -14.24 -13.42
CA GLU A 58 -5.93 -13.17 -14.42
C GLU A 58 -4.53 -12.59 -14.71
N TYR A 59 -3.67 -12.48 -13.69
CA TYR A 59 -2.38 -11.78 -13.75
C TYR A 59 -1.21 -12.78 -13.54
N ASN A 60 -0.61 -13.33 -14.60
CA ASN A 60 0.47 -14.32 -14.47
C ASN A 60 1.44 -14.38 -15.68
N HIS A 61 2.61 -14.99 -15.49
CA HIS A 61 3.68 -15.03 -16.50
C HIS A 61 3.31 -15.78 -17.79
N MET A 62 2.45 -16.80 -17.73
CA MET A 62 1.95 -17.50 -18.93
C MET A 62 1.10 -16.60 -19.85
N LYS A 63 0.60 -15.47 -19.31
CA LYS A 63 -0.15 -14.44 -20.04
C LYS A 63 0.64 -13.16 -20.27
N ASN A 64 1.82 -13.01 -19.65
CA ASN A 64 2.56 -11.75 -19.53
C ASN A 64 1.71 -10.61 -18.93
N THR A 65 0.85 -10.95 -17.96
CA THR A 65 -0.04 -10.00 -17.27
C THR A 65 0.29 -9.82 -15.79
N GLN A 66 1.33 -10.48 -15.27
CA GLN A 66 1.72 -10.36 -13.87
C GLN A 66 2.10 -8.92 -13.47
N PRO A 67 1.86 -8.50 -12.22
CA PRO A 67 2.43 -7.29 -11.66
C PRO A 67 3.82 -7.67 -11.14
N THR A 68 4.84 -7.16 -11.81
CA THR A 68 6.25 -7.37 -11.42
C THR A 68 6.94 -6.02 -11.37
N HIS A 69 7.70 -5.78 -10.31
CA HIS A 69 8.64 -4.67 -10.23
C HIS A 69 9.95 -5.13 -9.60
N GLY A 70 11.04 -4.44 -9.89
CA GLY A 70 12.33 -4.78 -9.30
C GLY A 70 13.25 -3.58 -9.16
N VAL A 71 14.02 -3.57 -8.08
CA VAL A 71 14.78 -2.44 -7.57
C VAL A 71 16.26 -2.81 -7.39
N ASP A 72 17.13 -1.81 -7.50
CA ASP A 72 18.57 -1.98 -7.33
C ASP A 72 18.93 -1.90 -5.83
N VAL A 73 19.48 -3.01 -5.31
CA VAL A 73 19.98 -3.23 -3.95
C VAL A 73 21.44 -3.70 -4.04
N PRO A 74 22.42 -2.77 -4.07
CA PRO A 74 23.80 -3.05 -4.52
C PRO A 74 24.64 -4.04 -3.70
N ASP A 75 24.12 -4.55 -2.59
CA ASP A 75 24.78 -5.43 -1.62
C ASP A 75 23.90 -6.61 -1.17
N ALA A 76 22.80 -6.91 -1.88
CA ALA A 76 21.82 -7.95 -1.51
C ALA A 76 22.43 -9.37 -1.37
N CYS A 77 23.48 -9.70 -2.14
CA CYS A 77 24.21 -10.96 -2.02
C CYS A 77 25.36 -10.94 -0.99
N SER A 78 25.64 -9.81 -0.32
CA SER A 78 26.80 -9.67 0.59
C SER A 78 26.47 -9.20 2.02
N ASN A 79 25.29 -8.63 2.24
CA ASN A 79 24.77 -8.27 3.57
C ASN A 79 23.38 -8.87 3.78
N PHE A 80 22.98 -9.09 5.03
CA PHE A 80 21.58 -9.41 5.34
C PHE A 80 20.67 -8.23 4.96
N LYS A 81 19.46 -8.57 4.51
CA LYS A 81 18.38 -7.64 4.16
C LYS A 81 17.08 -8.14 4.75
N ILE A 82 16.22 -7.20 5.14
CA ILE A 82 14.86 -7.50 5.56
C ILE A 82 13.96 -7.35 4.34
N TYR A 83 13.31 -8.45 3.96
CA TYR A 83 12.27 -8.49 2.93
C TYR A 83 10.91 -8.55 3.61
N THR A 84 10.08 -7.53 3.40
CA THR A 84 8.83 -7.37 4.14
C THR A 84 7.63 -7.41 3.21
N LEU A 85 6.63 -8.22 3.55
CA LEU A 85 5.29 -8.19 2.95
C LEU A 85 4.29 -7.65 3.98
N ASN A 86 3.69 -6.50 3.69
CA ASN A 86 2.41 -6.10 4.30
C ASN A 86 1.28 -6.71 3.45
N TRP A 87 0.35 -7.42 4.08
CA TRP A 87 -0.77 -8.09 3.42
C TRP A 87 -2.05 -7.81 4.21
N THR A 88 -2.95 -7.00 3.63
CA THR A 88 -4.27 -6.70 4.17
C THR A 88 -5.37 -7.46 3.41
N SER A 89 -6.63 -7.24 3.75
CA SER A 89 -7.76 -7.79 2.98
C SER A 89 -7.99 -7.13 1.61
N ASP A 90 -7.22 -6.09 1.26
CA ASP A 90 -7.38 -5.28 0.06
C ASP A 90 -6.07 -4.80 -0.63
N GLN A 91 -4.89 -4.94 -0.02
CA GLN A 91 -3.60 -4.52 -0.58
C GLN A 91 -2.43 -5.44 -0.16
N LEU A 92 -1.51 -5.66 -1.10
CA LEU A 92 -0.16 -6.19 -0.84
C LEU A 92 0.83 -5.04 -1.04
N GLU A 93 1.75 -4.84 -0.09
CA GLU A 93 2.94 -4.00 -0.27
C GLU A 93 4.20 -4.80 0.06
N MET A 94 5.18 -4.80 -0.84
CA MET A 94 6.43 -5.53 -0.70
C MET A 94 7.63 -4.57 -0.66
N PHE A 95 8.56 -4.79 0.26
CA PHE A 95 9.69 -3.92 0.57
C PHE A 95 10.99 -4.69 0.75
N VAL A 96 12.11 -4.00 0.56
CA VAL A 96 13.45 -4.39 0.99
C VAL A 96 14.06 -3.26 1.84
N GLY A 97 14.87 -3.64 2.84
CA GLY A 97 15.56 -2.72 3.74
C GLY A 97 16.57 -3.43 4.65
N ASP A 98 16.89 -2.82 5.79
CA ASP A 98 17.81 -3.35 6.81
C ASP A 98 17.22 -3.28 8.23
N ASP A 99 18.00 -3.66 9.25
CA ASP A 99 17.58 -3.61 10.66
C ASP A 99 17.23 -2.20 11.17
N ASN A 100 17.75 -1.15 10.52
CA ASN A 100 17.45 0.24 10.87
C ASN A 100 16.16 0.71 10.20
N GLN A 101 15.91 0.31 8.95
CA GLN A 101 14.78 0.69 8.11
C GLN A 101 14.21 -0.52 7.32
N PRO A 102 13.40 -1.40 7.94
CA PRO A 102 12.85 -2.61 7.29
C PRO A 102 11.79 -2.35 6.19
N PHE A 103 11.52 -1.08 5.90
CA PHE A 103 10.59 -0.60 4.87
C PHE A 103 11.24 0.46 3.95
N GLU A 104 12.58 0.54 3.89
CA GLU A 104 13.33 1.59 3.19
C GLU A 104 12.91 1.75 1.72
N GLN A 105 12.93 0.65 0.97
CA GLN A 105 12.68 0.65 -0.46
C GLN A 105 11.46 -0.23 -0.78
N ARG A 106 10.35 0.41 -1.15
CA ARG A 106 9.14 -0.29 -1.60
C ARG A 106 9.34 -0.80 -3.03
N ILE A 107 9.17 -2.10 -3.22
CA ILE A 107 9.36 -2.80 -4.49
C ILE A 107 8.06 -2.77 -5.29
N LEU A 108 6.96 -3.28 -4.72
CA LEU A 108 5.69 -3.47 -5.42
C LEU A 108 4.50 -3.18 -4.50
N VAL A 109 3.45 -2.57 -5.07
CA VAL A 109 2.13 -2.41 -4.44
C VAL A 109 1.09 -3.02 -5.35
N TRP A 110 0.16 -3.81 -4.80
CA TRP A 110 -0.91 -4.45 -5.56
C TRP A 110 -2.25 -4.38 -4.82
N ASP A 111 -3.19 -3.63 -5.39
CA ASP A 111 -4.54 -3.47 -4.85
C ASP A 111 -5.51 -4.56 -5.37
N LYS A 112 -6.41 -5.01 -4.50
CA LYS A 112 -7.58 -5.85 -4.82
C LYS A 112 -8.52 -5.19 -5.82
N GLY A 113 -8.76 -3.88 -5.64
CA GLY A 113 -9.76 -3.14 -6.40
C GLY A 113 -11.16 -3.74 -6.26
N ASN A 114 -11.99 -3.58 -7.30
CA ASN A 114 -13.39 -4.03 -7.31
C ASN A 114 -13.58 -5.39 -8.03
N GLN A 115 -12.57 -6.27 -8.04
CA GLN A 115 -12.62 -7.55 -8.75
C GLN A 115 -12.67 -8.75 -7.79
N GLY A 116 -13.04 -9.91 -8.35
CA GLY A 116 -13.15 -11.18 -7.62
C GLY A 116 -11.82 -11.93 -7.48
N TRP A 117 -11.93 -13.20 -7.10
CA TRP A 117 -10.80 -14.09 -6.81
C TRP A 117 -9.79 -14.24 -7.95
N GLN A 118 -10.20 -14.00 -9.20
CA GLN A 118 -9.31 -14.05 -10.36
C GLN A 118 -8.18 -13.02 -10.29
N ARG A 119 -8.41 -11.87 -9.62
CA ARG A 119 -7.41 -10.87 -9.26
C ARG A 119 -6.94 -10.99 -7.81
N TRP A 120 -7.80 -11.48 -6.92
CA TRP A 120 -7.54 -11.54 -5.48
C TRP A 120 -7.92 -12.87 -4.83
N PRO A 121 -7.10 -13.92 -4.99
CA PRO A 121 -7.28 -15.18 -4.27
C PRO A 121 -6.76 -15.14 -2.83
N PHE A 122 -6.11 -14.04 -2.42
CA PHE A 122 -5.40 -13.84 -1.14
C PHE A 122 -6.31 -13.62 0.09
N ASP A 123 -7.46 -14.29 0.09
CA ASP A 123 -8.42 -14.36 1.21
C ASP A 123 -8.48 -15.80 1.82
N ASN A 124 -7.42 -16.60 1.60
CA ASN A 124 -7.18 -17.95 2.14
C ASN A 124 -5.83 -17.96 2.90
N ASP A 125 -5.51 -19.03 3.64
CA ASP A 125 -4.16 -19.25 4.17
C ASP A 125 -3.17 -19.71 3.06
N PHE A 126 -1.90 -19.36 3.22
CA PHE A 126 -0.80 -19.67 2.28
C PHE A 126 0.41 -20.26 3.03
N PHE A 127 1.25 -21.00 2.31
CA PHE A 127 2.50 -21.54 2.85
C PHE A 127 3.69 -20.69 2.36
N ILE A 128 4.57 -20.26 3.28
CA ILE A 128 5.89 -19.73 2.87
C ILE A 128 6.73 -20.89 2.33
N ILE A 129 7.26 -20.69 1.13
CA ILE A 129 8.30 -21.50 0.53
C ILE A 129 9.57 -20.65 0.44
N LEU A 130 10.68 -21.24 0.86
CA LEU A 130 12.01 -20.65 0.90
C LEU A 130 12.96 -21.63 0.22
N ASN A 131 13.35 -21.32 -1.02
CA ASN A 131 14.16 -22.23 -1.81
C ASN A 131 15.27 -21.53 -2.60
N ILE A 132 16.27 -22.35 -2.93
CA ILE A 132 17.25 -22.09 -3.97
C ILE A 132 16.79 -22.84 -5.20
N ALA A 133 16.79 -22.19 -6.36
CA ALA A 133 16.68 -22.85 -7.65
C ALA A 133 17.98 -22.66 -8.46
N ILE A 134 18.18 -23.53 -9.44
CA ILE A 134 19.38 -23.58 -10.28
C ILE A 134 18.92 -23.87 -11.72
N GLY A 135 19.29 -23.02 -12.66
CA GLY A 135 18.75 -23.07 -14.02
C GLY A 135 17.38 -22.40 -14.09
N GLY A 136 16.35 -23.12 -14.51
CA GLY A 136 15.04 -22.51 -14.82
C GLY A 136 15.06 -21.68 -16.11
N THR A 137 13.92 -21.11 -16.48
CA THR A 137 13.78 -20.28 -17.69
C THR A 137 14.50 -18.92 -17.55
N TRP A 138 14.59 -18.40 -16.32
CA TRP A 138 15.15 -17.08 -16.04
C TRP A 138 16.61 -17.16 -15.59
N GLY A 139 16.91 -17.85 -14.49
CA GLY A 139 18.28 -18.10 -14.03
C GLY A 139 19.15 -18.86 -15.02
N GLY A 140 18.57 -19.76 -15.81
CA GLY A 140 19.25 -20.52 -16.86
C GLY A 140 19.51 -19.73 -18.14
N GLN A 141 19.06 -18.47 -18.26
CA GLN A 141 19.17 -17.66 -19.48
C GLN A 141 20.62 -17.50 -19.98
N HIS A 142 21.61 -17.58 -19.09
CA HIS A 142 23.04 -17.53 -19.42
C HIS A 142 23.81 -18.81 -19.07
N GLY A 143 23.10 -19.93 -18.91
CA GLY A 143 23.66 -21.23 -18.51
C GLY A 143 23.87 -21.36 -17.00
N ILE A 144 24.55 -22.44 -16.59
CA ILE A 144 24.94 -22.69 -15.19
C ILE A 144 26.47 -22.73 -15.16
N ASP A 145 27.07 -21.95 -14.25
CA ASP A 145 28.49 -22.05 -13.91
C ASP A 145 28.64 -23.09 -12.78
N GLU A 146 29.50 -24.09 -12.99
CA GLU A 146 29.73 -25.16 -12.00
C GLU A 146 30.82 -24.80 -10.96
N SER A 147 31.65 -23.78 -11.22
CA SER A 147 32.83 -23.44 -10.38
C SER A 147 32.48 -22.80 -9.04
N ILE A 148 31.23 -22.39 -8.88
CA ILE A 148 30.65 -21.58 -7.81
C ILE A 148 29.90 -22.36 -6.73
N PHE A 149 29.82 -23.69 -6.86
CA PHE A 149 29.15 -24.55 -5.89
C PHE A 149 30.09 -24.94 -4.73
N PRO A 150 29.56 -25.16 -3.51
CA PRO A 150 28.15 -25.11 -3.13
C PRO A 150 27.61 -23.68 -2.96
N LYS A 151 26.34 -23.47 -3.32
CA LYS A 151 25.56 -22.28 -2.96
C LYS A 151 24.69 -22.54 -1.75
N ARG A 152 24.35 -21.46 -1.05
CA ARG A 152 23.51 -21.47 0.15
C ARG A 152 22.73 -20.16 0.24
N MET A 153 21.57 -20.24 0.87
CA MET A 153 20.79 -19.12 1.37
C MET A 153 21.06 -19.05 2.87
N GLU A 154 21.28 -17.84 3.40
CA GLU A 154 21.35 -17.61 4.84
C GLU A 154 20.10 -16.85 5.27
N ILE A 155 19.36 -17.42 6.21
CA ILE A 155 18.16 -16.82 6.82
C ILE A 155 18.43 -16.80 8.32
N GLU A 156 18.49 -15.62 8.92
CA GLU A 156 18.60 -15.50 10.38
C GLU A 156 17.25 -15.81 11.05
N TRP A 157 16.15 -15.29 10.48
CA TRP A 157 14.80 -15.49 10.99
C TRP A 157 13.73 -15.35 9.90
N VAL A 158 12.59 -15.98 10.14
CA VAL A 158 11.30 -15.67 9.50
C VAL A 158 10.35 -15.32 10.64
N ARG A 159 9.63 -14.21 10.53
CA ARG A 159 8.71 -13.74 11.58
C ARG A 159 7.39 -13.32 10.94
N PHE A 160 6.30 -13.87 11.45
CA PHE A 160 4.96 -13.41 11.16
C PHE A 160 4.50 -12.52 12.30
N TYR A 161 4.03 -11.32 11.96
CA TYR A 161 3.31 -10.46 12.88
C TYR A 161 1.87 -10.38 12.38
N LYS A 162 0.89 -10.43 13.30
CA LYS A 162 -0.44 -9.95 12.94
C LYS A 162 -0.30 -8.45 12.70
N LEU A 163 -0.60 -7.96 11.49
CA LEU A 163 -0.89 -6.55 11.29
C LEU A 163 -2.07 -6.22 12.21
N GLU A 164 -1.84 -5.40 13.24
CA GLU A 164 -2.90 -5.04 14.17
C GLU A 164 -3.89 -4.12 13.48
N SER A 165 -4.97 -4.72 12.95
CA SER A 165 -6.26 -4.05 12.96
C SER A 165 -6.52 -3.58 14.39
N GLU A 166 -6.66 -2.27 14.57
CA GLU A 166 -6.77 -1.65 15.89
C GLU A 166 -8.00 -2.18 16.61
N ASN A 167 -7.78 -3.17 17.49
CA ASN A 167 -8.87 -3.75 18.27
C ASN A 167 -9.20 -2.77 19.37
N LEU A 168 -10.26 -1.97 19.16
CA LEU A 168 -10.77 -0.92 20.05
C LEU A 168 -11.40 -1.46 21.35
N GLY A 169 -10.67 -2.33 22.05
CA GLY A 169 -10.93 -2.75 23.41
C GLY A 169 -10.49 -1.68 24.40
N THR A 170 -11.40 -0.77 24.73
CA THR A 170 -11.37 0.15 25.89
C THR A 170 -9.99 0.57 26.46
N GLN A 171 -9.57 1.79 26.09
CA GLN A 171 -8.49 2.63 26.66
C GLN A 171 -7.07 2.52 26.04
N SER A 172 -6.77 3.55 25.23
CA SER A 172 -5.48 4.26 25.14
C SER A 172 -4.23 3.49 24.66
N ALA A 173 -4.17 3.25 23.35
CA ALA A 173 -3.00 3.54 22.53
C ALA A 173 -3.43 4.48 21.37
N PRO A 174 -2.55 5.32 20.79
CA PRO A 174 -2.93 6.19 19.68
C PRO A 174 -3.00 5.41 18.35
N ALA A 175 -4.02 5.71 17.54
CA ALA A 175 -4.19 5.12 16.21
C ALA A 175 -3.00 5.40 15.28
N ALA A 176 -2.77 4.53 14.30
CA ALA A 176 -1.71 4.65 13.30
C ALA A 176 -1.92 5.88 12.40
N HIS A 177 -1.38 7.02 12.84
CA HIS A 177 -1.58 8.32 12.21
C HIS A 177 -0.27 8.87 11.64
N ARG A 178 -0.34 9.43 10.42
CA ARG A 178 0.75 10.23 9.85
C ARG A 178 0.31 11.68 9.70
N VAL A 179 1.16 12.61 10.10
CA VAL A 179 0.91 14.04 9.91
C VAL A 179 1.16 14.38 8.45
N ILE A 180 0.16 14.98 7.81
CA ILE A 180 0.21 15.42 6.42
C ILE A 180 -0.34 16.84 6.27
N ALA A 181 -0.04 17.46 5.14
CA ALA A 181 -0.83 18.55 4.58
C ALA A 181 -1.44 18.08 3.25
N LEU A 182 -2.63 18.60 2.94
CA LEU A 182 -3.30 18.35 1.66
C LEU A 182 -3.04 19.52 0.72
N ARG A 183 -2.35 19.29 -0.41
CA ARG A 183 -2.21 20.28 -1.48
C ARG A 183 -3.25 20.02 -2.56
N SER A 184 -4.13 20.97 -2.83
CA SER A 184 -5.16 20.81 -3.86
C SER A 184 -4.56 20.89 -5.27
N ASN A 185 -4.93 19.97 -6.15
CA ASN A 185 -4.57 20.01 -7.57
C ASN A 185 -5.36 21.10 -8.34
N ALA A 186 -6.38 21.72 -7.73
CA ALA A 186 -7.16 22.81 -8.35
C ALA A 186 -6.34 24.09 -8.55
N ASN A 187 -5.40 24.36 -7.64
CA ASN A 187 -4.70 25.65 -7.55
C ASN A 187 -3.29 25.58 -6.93
N GLY A 188 -2.81 24.40 -6.53
CA GLY A 188 -1.49 24.19 -5.93
C GLY A 188 -1.35 24.64 -4.47
N LYS A 189 -2.44 25.08 -3.82
CA LYS A 189 -2.46 25.59 -2.44
C LYS A 189 -2.74 24.49 -1.42
N PHE A 190 -2.32 24.72 -0.19
CA PHE A 190 -2.64 23.85 0.95
C PHE A 190 -4.04 24.14 1.50
N VAL A 191 -4.72 23.06 1.92
CA VAL A 191 -5.99 23.10 2.64
C VAL A 191 -5.75 23.58 4.07
N CYS A 192 -6.47 24.62 4.48
CA CYS A 192 -6.47 25.19 5.82
C CYS A 192 -7.79 24.91 6.54
N ALA A 193 -7.70 24.55 7.82
CA ALA A 193 -8.80 24.59 8.77
C ALA A 193 -9.01 26.03 9.29
N GLU A 194 -9.82 26.82 8.58
CA GLU A 194 -9.96 28.26 8.83
C GLU A 194 -10.47 28.60 10.24
N ASN A 195 -10.18 29.81 10.72
CA ASN A 195 -10.55 30.31 12.05
C ASN A 195 -10.13 29.37 13.21
N GLY A 196 -8.91 28.81 13.13
CA GLY A 196 -8.43 27.81 14.09
C GLY A 196 -9.32 26.57 14.12
N GLY A 197 -9.69 26.05 12.95
CA GLY A 197 -10.61 24.93 12.78
C GLY A 197 -12.07 25.18 13.15
N ASN A 198 -12.46 26.40 13.51
CA ASN A 198 -13.87 26.74 13.76
C ASN A 198 -14.61 27.20 12.48
N GLY A 199 -13.89 27.31 11.35
CA GLY A 199 -14.41 27.53 10.01
C GLY A 199 -14.39 26.26 9.15
N PRO A 200 -14.77 26.39 7.86
CA PRO A 200 -14.66 25.31 6.89
C PRO A 200 -13.21 25.07 6.45
N LEU A 201 -12.98 23.95 5.75
CA LEU A 201 -11.75 23.71 5.01
C LEU A 201 -11.70 24.54 3.72
N ILE A 202 -10.60 25.24 3.44
CA ILE A 202 -10.37 26.01 2.19
C ILE A 202 -8.95 25.77 1.66
N ALA A 203 -8.78 25.53 0.36
CA ALA A 203 -7.46 25.38 -0.29
C ALA A 203 -6.83 26.75 -0.62
N SER A 204 -6.46 27.50 0.42
CA SER A 204 -6.13 28.93 0.34
C SER A 204 -4.66 29.28 0.59
N ARG A 205 -3.81 28.36 1.07
CA ARG A 205 -2.49 28.69 1.65
C ARG A 205 -1.30 28.36 0.76
N ASP A 206 -0.26 29.19 0.81
CA ASP A 206 1.00 29.02 0.08
C ASP A 206 2.04 28.13 0.81
N ALA A 207 1.92 27.96 2.11
CA ALA A 207 2.82 27.16 2.94
C ALA A 207 2.04 26.43 4.03
N VAL A 208 2.63 25.36 4.58
CA VAL A 208 2.05 24.60 5.69
C VAL A 208 2.43 25.26 7.02
N GLY A 209 1.43 25.73 7.76
CA GLY A 209 1.55 26.13 9.16
C GLY A 209 0.84 25.13 10.08
N GLY A 210 0.33 25.62 11.22
CA GLY A 210 -0.37 24.78 12.20
C GLY A 210 -1.84 24.47 11.84
N TRP A 211 -2.45 25.18 10.89
CA TRP A 211 -3.86 24.97 10.52
C TRP A 211 -4.02 24.14 9.24
N GLU A 212 -2.91 23.89 8.56
CA GLU A 212 -2.79 23.16 7.30
C GLU A 212 -2.27 21.72 7.53
N LYS A 213 -1.91 21.38 8.78
CA LYS A 213 -1.56 20.03 9.22
C LYS A 213 -2.78 19.25 9.70
N PHE A 214 -2.85 18.00 9.27
CA PHE A 214 -3.86 17.03 9.67
C PHE A 214 -3.18 15.70 9.98
N ASP A 215 -3.69 15.00 10.98
CA ASP A 215 -3.46 13.57 11.13
C ASP A 215 -4.34 12.86 10.10
N LEU A 216 -3.72 12.19 9.14
CA LEU A 216 -4.38 11.18 8.32
C LEU A 216 -4.36 9.87 9.12
N ILE A 217 -5.55 9.45 9.53
CA ILE A 217 -5.79 8.25 10.35
C ILE A 217 -6.42 7.21 9.42
N THR A 218 -5.74 6.09 9.22
CA THR A 218 -6.27 4.96 8.46
C THR A 218 -7.33 4.22 9.29
N LEU A 219 -8.38 3.74 8.63
CA LEU A 219 -9.47 2.96 9.21
C LEU A 219 -9.59 1.64 8.43
N ASP A 220 -10.68 0.87 8.59
CA ASP A 220 -10.86 -0.40 7.88
C ASP A 220 -10.88 -0.25 6.34
N GLY A 221 -9.89 -0.86 5.68
CA GLY A 221 -9.72 -0.87 4.22
C GLY A 221 -9.39 0.52 3.66
N ASN A 222 -10.00 0.90 2.53
CA ASN A 222 -9.79 2.21 1.91
C ASN A 222 -10.32 3.43 2.69
N LYS A 223 -10.74 3.29 3.95
CA LYS A 223 -11.34 4.35 4.76
C LYS A 223 -10.30 5.11 5.57
N VAL A 224 -10.56 6.40 5.76
CA VAL A 224 -9.72 7.30 6.56
C VAL A 224 -10.56 8.32 7.33
N ALA A 225 -9.98 8.88 8.38
CA ALA A 225 -10.41 10.12 9.00
C ALA A 225 -9.29 11.17 8.95
N LEU A 226 -9.67 12.44 9.04
CA LEU A 226 -8.75 13.58 9.11
C LEU A 226 -8.98 14.34 10.42
N ARG A 227 -7.97 14.42 11.29
CA ARG A 227 -7.99 15.26 12.51
C ARG A 227 -7.11 16.48 12.29
N SER A 228 -7.64 17.70 12.43
CA SER A 228 -6.80 18.91 12.24
C SER A 228 -5.98 19.24 13.46
N HIS A 229 -4.73 19.66 13.24
CA HIS A 229 -3.86 20.22 14.27
C HIS A 229 -4.32 21.62 14.73
N ALA A 230 -5.23 22.27 14.00
CA ALA A 230 -5.75 23.60 14.35
C ALA A 230 -6.55 23.62 15.67
N ASN A 231 -7.27 22.54 15.98
CA ASN A 231 -8.14 22.43 17.16
C ASN A 231 -8.29 21.00 17.72
N GLY A 232 -7.59 20.01 17.17
CA GLY A 232 -7.66 18.61 17.60
C GLY A 232 -8.94 17.86 17.21
N LYS A 233 -9.80 18.44 16.36
CA LYS A 233 -11.10 17.87 15.96
C LYS A 233 -11.06 17.22 14.58
N TYR A 234 -12.04 16.35 14.34
CA TYR A 234 -12.21 15.66 13.06
C TYR A 234 -12.94 16.53 12.02
N VAL A 235 -12.53 16.37 10.77
CA VAL A 235 -13.19 16.91 9.58
C VAL A 235 -14.51 16.16 9.38
N CYS A 236 -15.60 16.89 9.20
CA CYS A 236 -16.95 16.36 9.00
C CYS A 236 -17.52 16.76 7.64
N ALA A 237 -18.05 15.79 6.89
CA ALA A 237 -18.94 16.02 5.76
C ALA A 237 -20.34 16.41 6.29
N GLU A 238 -20.51 17.69 6.63
CA GLU A 238 -21.74 18.19 7.26
C GLU A 238 -23.00 17.96 6.42
N ALA A 239 -24.11 17.68 7.11
CA ALA A 239 -25.36 17.22 6.49
C ALA A 239 -25.13 16.08 5.47
N ALA A 240 -24.41 15.04 5.91
CA ALA A 240 -24.00 13.90 5.07
C ALA A 240 -23.23 14.31 3.79
N GLY A 241 -22.52 15.44 3.79
CA GLY A 241 -21.77 15.97 2.65
C GLY A 241 -22.55 16.90 1.72
N GLU A 242 -23.80 17.24 2.03
CA GLU A 242 -24.54 18.30 1.32
C GLU A 242 -24.07 19.72 1.69
N LYS A 243 -23.24 19.86 2.72
CA LYS A 243 -22.65 21.13 3.16
C LYS A 243 -21.11 21.07 3.11
N PRO A 244 -20.41 22.21 3.19
CA PRO A 244 -18.96 22.24 3.23
C PRO A 244 -18.38 21.46 4.40
N LEU A 245 -17.14 20.99 4.24
CA LEU A 245 -16.42 20.23 5.27
C LEU A 245 -15.96 21.15 6.40
N ILE A 246 -16.30 20.81 7.65
CA ILE A 246 -16.01 21.62 8.85
C ILE A 246 -15.28 20.77 9.90
N VAL A 247 -14.34 21.37 10.63
CA VAL A 247 -13.47 20.67 11.61
C VAL A 247 -14.02 20.77 13.03
N ASN A 248 -15.20 20.19 13.28
CA ASN A 248 -15.98 20.46 14.50
C ASN A 248 -16.34 19.23 15.35
N ARG A 249 -15.91 18.01 14.98
CA ARG A 249 -16.30 16.75 15.65
C ARG A 249 -15.25 16.24 16.64
N ASN A 250 -15.71 15.60 17.72
CA ASN A 250 -14.85 15.07 18.78
C ASN A 250 -14.58 13.55 18.66
N GLY A 251 -15.24 12.87 17.73
CA GLY A 251 -15.07 11.45 17.42
C GLY A 251 -15.22 11.20 15.91
N ILE A 252 -15.01 9.96 15.49
CA ILE A 252 -15.15 9.52 14.10
C ILE A 252 -16.42 8.66 14.01
N ASP A 253 -17.42 9.15 13.30
CA ASP A 253 -18.61 8.40 12.90
C ASP A 253 -18.72 8.41 11.35
N ALA A 254 -19.90 8.09 10.82
CA ALA A 254 -20.13 7.95 9.39
C ALA A 254 -19.91 9.24 8.58
N TRP A 255 -19.96 10.44 9.16
CA TRP A 255 -19.78 11.71 8.43
C TRP A 255 -18.33 12.22 8.45
N GLU A 256 -17.52 11.69 9.36
CA GLU A 256 -16.11 12.02 9.56
C GLU A 256 -15.18 10.97 8.90
N THR A 257 -15.79 9.87 8.46
CA THR A 257 -15.18 8.81 7.65
C THR A 257 -15.27 9.17 6.16
N PHE A 258 -14.14 9.10 5.46
CA PHE A 258 -14.03 9.26 4.01
C PHE A 258 -13.39 8.01 3.40
N GLN A 259 -13.76 7.64 2.17
CA GLN A 259 -12.94 6.68 1.40
C GLN A 259 -11.83 7.44 0.68
N MET A 260 -10.59 7.00 0.84
CA MET A 260 -9.41 7.54 0.16
C MET A 260 -9.08 6.67 -1.05
N ILE A 261 -9.08 7.26 -2.24
CA ILE A 261 -8.79 6.57 -3.50
C ILE A 261 -7.46 7.07 -4.05
N HIS A 262 -6.46 6.19 -4.13
CA HIS A 262 -5.16 6.51 -4.73
C HIS A 262 -5.27 6.74 -6.24
N ARG A 263 -4.45 7.67 -6.74
CA ARG A 263 -4.37 8.13 -8.15
C ARG A 263 -2.91 8.20 -8.63
N GLY A 264 -2.01 7.47 -7.97
CA GLY A 264 -0.55 7.62 -8.02
C GLY A 264 0.03 7.68 -6.61
N GLU A 265 1.36 7.67 -6.49
CA GLU A 265 2.09 7.48 -5.22
C GLU A 265 1.62 8.38 -4.08
N ASN A 266 1.56 9.69 -4.34
CA ASN A 266 1.19 10.71 -3.36
C ASN A 266 -0.13 11.42 -3.71
N LYS A 267 -0.82 11.06 -4.80
CA LYS A 267 -2.05 11.71 -5.24
C LYS A 267 -3.28 10.89 -4.85
N VAL A 268 -4.25 11.53 -4.22
CA VAL A 268 -5.49 10.90 -3.74
C VAL A 268 -6.73 11.71 -4.12
N ALA A 269 -7.88 11.06 -4.09
CA ALA A 269 -9.20 11.70 -4.04
C ALA A 269 -9.99 11.15 -2.84
N PHE A 270 -10.80 11.99 -2.19
CA PHE A 270 -11.63 11.56 -1.06
C PHE A 270 -13.10 11.48 -1.47
N ILE A 271 -13.81 10.44 -1.04
CA ILE A 271 -15.26 10.28 -1.22
C ILE A 271 -15.92 10.35 0.16
N ALA A 272 -16.94 11.18 0.31
CA ALA A 272 -17.70 11.32 1.56
C ALA A 272 -18.86 10.31 1.65
N VAL A 273 -19.56 10.31 2.78
CA VAL A 273 -20.69 9.40 3.10
C VAL A 273 -21.82 9.38 2.07
N ASN A 274 -22.01 10.45 1.29
CA ASN A 274 -22.99 10.52 0.19
C ASN A 274 -22.51 9.88 -1.13
N GLY A 275 -21.32 9.26 -1.16
CA GLY A 275 -20.75 8.65 -2.36
C GLY A 275 -20.19 9.65 -3.38
N LYS A 276 -20.04 10.92 -3.01
CA LYS A 276 -19.50 11.99 -3.88
C LYS A 276 -18.08 12.38 -3.48
N TYR A 277 -17.30 12.81 -4.46
CA TYR A 277 -15.94 13.29 -4.26
C TYR A 277 -15.92 14.66 -3.58
N VAL A 278 -14.94 14.84 -2.68
CA VAL A 278 -14.58 16.11 -2.05
C VAL A 278 -13.89 17.01 -3.08
N CYS A 279 -14.45 18.20 -3.31
CA CYS A 279 -14.08 19.16 -4.36
C CYS A 279 -13.52 20.44 -3.75
N ALA A 280 -12.41 20.93 -4.31
CA ALA A 280 -11.86 22.26 -4.05
C ALA A 280 -12.53 23.31 -4.97
N VAL A 281 -13.76 23.68 -4.63
CA VAL A 281 -14.61 24.58 -5.44
C VAL A 281 -14.04 25.98 -5.62
N ASP A 282 -14.53 26.70 -6.64
CA ASP A 282 -14.09 28.04 -7.02
C ASP A 282 -12.56 28.14 -7.21
N TYR A 283 -11.98 27.18 -7.94
CA TYR A 283 -10.52 27.02 -8.10
C TYR A 283 -9.80 26.95 -6.73
N GLY A 284 -10.35 26.14 -5.83
CA GLY A 284 -9.92 25.94 -4.44
C GLY A 284 -10.10 27.14 -3.50
N ARG A 285 -10.68 28.25 -3.95
CA ARG A 285 -10.92 29.45 -3.12
C ARG A 285 -12.17 29.34 -2.27
N GLY A 286 -13.11 28.49 -2.66
CA GLY A 286 -14.30 28.17 -1.89
C GLY A 286 -14.04 27.08 -0.85
N ALA A 287 -15.01 26.88 0.03
CA ALA A 287 -14.97 25.83 1.04
C ALA A 287 -15.11 24.44 0.40
N LEU A 288 -14.35 23.45 0.87
CA LEU A 288 -14.40 22.09 0.31
C LEU A 288 -15.80 21.47 0.48
N THR A 289 -16.38 20.91 -0.58
CA THR A 289 -17.72 20.28 -0.59
C THR A 289 -17.67 18.87 -1.16
N ALA A 290 -18.54 17.97 -0.68
CA ALA A 290 -18.66 16.62 -1.24
C ALA A 290 -19.82 16.55 -2.25
N ASP A 291 -19.67 17.22 -3.41
CA ASP A 291 -20.75 17.44 -4.37
C ASP A 291 -20.49 16.94 -5.80
N ARG A 292 -19.34 16.28 -6.07
CA ARG A 292 -18.94 15.82 -7.42
C ARG A 292 -19.12 14.31 -7.62
N THR A 293 -19.58 13.90 -8.80
CA THR A 293 -19.66 12.49 -9.22
C THR A 293 -18.44 12.02 -10.00
N ASN A 294 -17.72 12.94 -10.63
CA ASN A 294 -16.52 12.70 -11.41
C ASN A 294 -15.28 13.15 -10.60
N VAL A 295 -14.09 12.82 -11.09
CA VAL A 295 -12.82 13.15 -10.42
C VAL A 295 -11.81 13.70 -11.41
N ASP A 296 -11.51 14.99 -11.28
CA ASP A 296 -10.52 15.72 -12.06
C ASP A 296 -9.52 16.43 -11.12
N ALA A 297 -8.89 17.51 -11.58
CA ALA A 297 -7.94 18.29 -10.80
C ALA A 297 -8.55 18.95 -9.54
N TRP A 298 -9.86 19.17 -9.49
CA TRP A 298 -10.51 19.85 -8.36
C TRP A 298 -10.84 18.87 -7.21
N GLU A 299 -10.98 17.59 -7.52
CA GLU A 299 -11.32 16.52 -6.58
C GLU A 299 -10.09 15.72 -6.13
N THR A 300 -8.89 16.14 -6.55
CA THR A 300 -7.63 15.48 -6.23
C THR A 300 -6.70 16.35 -5.39
N PHE A 301 -6.01 15.69 -4.46
CA PHE A 301 -5.09 16.30 -3.51
C PHE A 301 -3.79 15.51 -3.48
N ASP A 302 -2.66 16.21 -3.35
CA ASP A 302 -1.39 15.56 -3.05
C ASP A 302 -1.25 15.47 -1.52
N LEU A 303 -0.93 14.28 -1.01
CA LEU A 303 -0.48 14.07 0.36
C LEU A 303 0.96 14.56 0.46
N VAL A 304 1.22 15.49 1.38
CA VAL A 304 2.57 16.00 1.67
C VAL A 304 2.91 15.66 3.13
N PRO A 305 3.88 14.79 3.42
CA PRO A 305 4.32 14.48 4.80
C PRO A 305 4.79 15.72 5.57
N GLN A 306 4.64 15.74 6.90
CA GLN A 306 4.77 16.93 7.76
C GLN A 306 5.35 16.65 9.16
#